data_AF-A0A536TX78-F1
#
_entry.id   AF-A0A536TX78-F1
#
_cell.length_a   1.000
_cell.length_b   1.000
_cell.length_c   1.000
_cell.angle_alpha   90.00
_cell.angle_beta   90.00
_cell.angle_gamma   90.00
#
_symmetry.space_group_name_H-M   'P 1'
#
loop_
_entity.id
_entity.type
_entity.pdbx_description
1 polymer ?
#
loop_
_entity_poly.entity_id
_entity_poly.type
_entity_poly.pdbx_seq_one_letter_code
_entity_poly.pdbx_strand_id
1 'polypeptide(L)'
;MGVVPGGVSGALRRRPRGDVLHAARALEARGRFGARRFQALLERAARAPRRLPRSGPGDPQGRLTRLARSMGAVSRAGRRRTHGCGQAHHGVSAARRSHRRETARRRHPRTGQVSQESTGRPGQSHRSRTGHRRPHLGRRRGPAGCRGTLGRRLERTLPRRGPQIRLVDAGDERRAPPRARVARLVRRCGSAHRRAERWAEVRSSIDRMSPLAKNDPAWIYWYGRAERELGSPLEAEGYFERIAEAHNFYGRLAAEELGVSLRIPARAPLSTESEIAEVAAIPGLARALALYRLDMRTEATKEWLWTIRGMDDRKLLAAAELARRNEAWDRAISTADKTVFAHNFSVRYLAPYREVLAEKARSRDLEEPWVLGVVRQESRFIIGAKSSAGATGLMQVMRPTAKWVAQRMRMKNFSWARLHEPDLNATLGTYYLKHVLNQFDGSPVLAAAAYNAGPSRARLWRGTAPVEGAIFVETIPFGETRDYVKKVMANTVYYAAVLGTEPTPLKTRLGMVLPRRSAEDVKSTQNGSVLQ
;
A
#
# COMPACT_ATOMS: atom_id res chain seq x y z
N MET A 1 36.25 -24.95 -55.66
CA MET A 1 35.07 -24.49 -56.41
C MET A 1 34.06 -23.96 -55.42
N GLY A 2 33.92 -22.64 -55.33
CA GLY A 2 33.05 -21.96 -54.37
C GLY A 2 31.77 -21.47 -55.04
N VAL A 3 30.66 -21.53 -54.31
CA VAL A 3 29.37 -20.96 -54.68
C VAL A 3 28.95 -19.99 -53.56
N VAL A 4 28.63 -18.76 -53.93
CA VAL A 4 27.95 -17.74 -53.11
C VAL A 4 26.44 -17.87 -53.35
N PRO A 5 25.59 -17.74 -52.32
CA PRO A 5 24.79 -16.51 -52.14
C PRO A 5 24.74 -16.09 -50.64
N GLY A 6 24.77 -14.82 -50.24
CA GLY A 6 23.98 -13.71 -50.75
C GLY A 6 22.62 -13.66 -50.05
N GLY A 7 22.46 -12.81 -49.02
CA GLY A 7 21.13 -12.30 -48.62
C GLY A 7 20.59 -12.59 -47.21
N VAL A 8 21.19 -12.05 -46.14
CA VAL A 8 20.45 -11.80 -44.87
C VAL A 8 20.87 -10.50 -44.17
N SER A 9 22.05 -9.94 -44.45
CA SER A 9 22.62 -8.81 -43.69
C SER A 9 21.98 -7.43 -43.98
N GLY A 10 21.26 -7.28 -45.10
CA GLY A 10 20.67 -5.99 -45.50
C GLY A 10 19.27 -5.70 -44.93
N ALA A 11 18.46 -6.73 -44.66
CA ALA A 11 17.02 -6.58 -44.40
C ALA A 11 16.67 -6.13 -42.97
N LEU A 12 17.62 -6.13 -42.03
CA LEU A 12 17.44 -5.70 -40.65
C LEU A 12 17.83 -4.23 -40.40
N ARG A 13 18.40 -3.53 -41.40
CA ARG A 13 18.89 -2.15 -41.23
C ARG A 13 17.80 -1.07 -41.20
N ARG A 14 16.53 -1.39 -41.49
CA ARG A 14 15.44 -0.39 -41.60
C ARG A 14 14.07 -0.85 -41.05
N ARG A 15 14.03 -1.67 -39.99
CA ARG A 15 12.77 -2.17 -39.41
C ARG A 15 12.35 -1.39 -38.15
N PRO A 16 11.05 -1.09 -37.96
CA PRO A 16 10.55 -0.45 -36.74
C PRO A 16 10.73 -1.36 -35.51
N ARG A 17 10.86 -0.75 -34.32
CA ARG A 17 11.25 -1.39 -33.04
C ARG A 17 10.44 -2.65 -32.66
N GLY A 18 9.18 -2.75 -33.07
CA GLY A 18 8.33 -3.92 -32.84
C GLY A 18 8.79 -5.19 -33.57
N ASP A 19 9.32 -5.05 -34.78
CA ASP A 19 9.80 -6.17 -35.59
C ASP A 19 11.09 -6.79 -35.03
N VAL A 20 11.92 -5.97 -34.38
CA VAL A 20 13.16 -6.41 -33.72
C VAL A 20 12.86 -7.25 -32.48
N LEU A 21 11.84 -6.88 -31.70
CA LEU A 21 11.35 -7.65 -30.55
C LEU A 21 10.75 -9.01 -30.95
N HIS A 22 10.00 -9.03 -32.06
CA HIS A 22 9.41 -10.27 -32.58
C HIS A 22 10.48 -11.21 -33.16
N ALA A 23 11.49 -10.66 -33.84
CA ALA A 23 12.64 -11.41 -34.34
C ALA A 23 13.53 -11.95 -33.20
N ALA A 24 13.78 -11.17 -32.15
CA ALA A 24 14.58 -11.60 -31.00
C ALA A 24 13.92 -12.77 -30.24
N ARG A 25 12.60 -12.73 -30.02
CA ARG A 25 11.83 -13.83 -29.42
C ARG A 25 11.79 -15.08 -30.29
N ALA A 26 11.69 -14.91 -31.62
CA ALA A 26 11.71 -16.04 -32.57
C ALA A 26 13.09 -16.72 -32.66
N LEU A 27 14.18 -15.98 -32.40
CA LEU A 27 15.55 -16.51 -32.40
C LEU A 27 15.91 -17.25 -31.10
N GLU A 28 15.41 -16.80 -29.95
CA GLU A 28 15.54 -17.48 -28.65
C GLU A 28 14.81 -18.84 -28.65
N ALA A 29 13.58 -18.89 -29.20
CA ALA A 29 12.79 -20.12 -29.31
C ALA A 29 13.43 -21.22 -30.19
N ARG A 30 14.47 -20.88 -30.98
CA ARG A 30 15.15 -21.81 -31.90
C ARG A 30 16.53 -22.25 -31.40
N GLY A 31 16.98 -21.84 -30.22
CA GLY A 31 18.24 -22.29 -29.62
C GLY A 31 19.52 -21.95 -30.41
N ARG A 32 19.45 -21.04 -31.39
CA ARG A 32 20.56 -20.73 -32.33
C ARG A 32 21.26 -19.39 -32.05
N PHE A 33 21.20 -18.87 -30.82
CA PHE A 33 21.82 -17.58 -30.49
C PHE A 33 22.50 -17.62 -29.10
N GLY A 34 23.82 -17.47 -29.07
CA GLY A 34 24.60 -17.41 -27.82
C GLY A 34 24.41 -16.10 -27.05
N ALA A 35 24.53 -16.16 -25.71
CA ALA A 35 24.24 -15.06 -24.77
C ALA A 35 24.94 -13.73 -25.12
N ARG A 36 26.19 -13.77 -25.62
CA ARG A 36 26.94 -12.56 -26.03
C ARG A 36 26.32 -11.85 -27.24
N ARG A 37 25.78 -12.61 -28.20
CA ARG A 37 25.11 -12.04 -29.39
C ARG A 37 23.74 -11.48 -29.06
N PHE A 38 23.02 -12.14 -28.14
CA PHE A 38 21.76 -11.61 -27.61
C PHE A 38 21.98 -10.30 -26.85
N GLN A 39 22.97 -10.27 -25.95
CA GLN A 39 23.38 -9.07 -25.22
C GLN A 39 23.77 -7.92 -26.15
N ALA A 40 24.58 -8.18 -27.19
CA ALA A 40 24.93 -7.16 -28.19
C ALA A 40 23.72 -6.64 -28.99
N LEU A 41 22.74 -7.50 -29.28
CA LEU A 41 21.50 -7.11 -29.97
C LEU A 41 20.62 -6.23 -29.06
N LEU A 42 20.53 -6.56 -27.77
CA LEU A 42 19.80 -5.77 -26.78
C LEU A 42 20.44 -4.40 -26.56
N GLU A 43 21.77 -4.33 -26.44
CA GLU A 43 22.50 -3.08 -26.29
C GLU A 43 22.37 -2.18 -27.52
N ARG A 44 22.26 -2.77 -28.71
CA ARG A 44 22.06 -2.02 -29.96
C ARG A 44 20.62 -1.53 -30.11
N ALA A 45 19.63 -2.32 -29.68
CA ALA A 45 18.23 -1.90 -29.61
C ALA A 45 17.99 -0.83 -28.53
N ALA A 46 18.74 -0.86 -27.42
CA ALA A 46 18.67 0.11 -26.33
C ALA A 46 19.26 1.48 -26.69
N ARG A 47 20.16 1.55 -27.69
CA ARG A 47 20.74 2.80 -28.22
C ARG A 47 19.89 3.49 -29.29
N ALA A 48 18.78 2.89 -29.72
CA ALA A 48 17.90 3.48 -30.71
C ALA A 48 17.05 4.62 -30.08
N PRO A 49 17.07 5.85 -30.64
CA PRO A 49 16.31 6.97 -30.09
C PRO A 49 14.80 6.70 -30.12
N ARG A 50 14.09 7.13 -29.07
CA ARG A 50 12.62 7.15 -29.04
C ARG A 50 12.13 8.14 -30.11
N ARG A 51 11.30 7.69 -31.07
CA ARG A 51 10.40 8.63 -31.75
C ARG A 51 9.37 9.09 -30.72
N LEU A 52 9.56 10.29 -30.20
CA LEU A 52 8.53 11.03 -29.48
C LEU A 52 7.48 11.52 -30.50
N PRO A 53 6.20 11.65 -30.12
CA PRO A 53 5.24 12.38 -30.92
C PRO A 53 5.72 13.84 -31.04
N ARG A 54 5.81 14.34 -32.28
CA ARG A 54 6.25 15.71 -32.58
C ARG A 54 5.41 16.72 -31.79
N SER A 55 6.02 17.38 -30.81
CA SER A 55 5.59 18.67 -30.28
C SER A 55 6.49 19.72 -30.95
N GLY A 56 5.91 20.66 -31.70
CA GLY A 56 6.66 21.74 -32.35
C GLY A 56 7.28 22.71 -31.33
N PRO A 57 8.30 23.50 -31.71
CA PRO A 57 9.01 24.36 -30.77
C PRO A 57 8.16 25.58 -30.44
N GLY A 58 7.79 25.72 -29.16
CA GLY A 58 7.10 26.87 -28.61
C GLY A 58 8.04 27.69 -27.73
N ASP A 59 8.50 28.81 -28.26
CA ASP A 59 9.24 29.89 -27.60
C ASP A 59 8.46 30.47 -26.39
N PRO A 60 9.06 30.59 -25.18
CA PRO A 60 8.37 31.08 -23.99
C PRO A 60 8.23 32.60 -23.87
N GLN A 61 8.78 33.42 -24.78
CA GLN A 61 8.74 34.89 -24.64
C GLN A 61 7.73 35.61 -25.56
N GLY A 62 7.04 34.89 -26.45
CA GLY A 62 6.08 35.48 -27.41
C GLY A 62 4.61 35.61 -26.96
N ARG A 63 4.23 35.19 -25.74
CA ARG A 63 2.80 35.09 -25.31
C ARG A 63 2.30 36.10 -24.29
N LEU A 64 3.09 37.11 -23.92
CA LEU A 64 2.61 38.21 -23.06
C LEU A 64 2.25 39.50 -23.81
N THR A 65 2.45 39.56 -25.13
CA THR A 65 2.17 40.77 -25.95
C THR A 65 1.05 40.59 -26.98
N ARG A 66 0.31 39.47 -26.94
CA ARG A 66 -0.76 39.19 -27.92
C ARG A 66 -2.15 38.92 -27.33
N LEU A 67 -2.41 39.40 -26.11
CA LEU A 67 -3.76 39.44 -25.50
C LEU A 67 -4.15 40.83 -24.98
N ALA A 68 -3.44 41.89 -25.42
CA ALA A 68 -3.73 43.29 -25.06
C ALA A 68 -3.94 44.20 -26.30
N ARG A 69 -4.36 43.63 -27.44
CA ARG A 69 -4.60 44.37 -28.69
C ARG A 69 -5.92 44.05 -29.41
N SER A 70 -6.86 43.42 -28.71
CA SER A 70 -8.27 43.39 -29.12
C SER A 70 -9.09 43.92 -27.95
N MET A 71 -9.85 44.99 -28.17
CA MET A 71 -10.55 45.84 -27.20
C MET A 71 -9.73 47.06 -26.74
N GLY A 72 -9.88 48.18 -27.46
CA GLY A 72 -9.36 49.47 -27.01
C GLY A 72 -9.14 50.52 -28.10
N ALA A 73 -10.17 50.87 -28.86
CA ALA A 73 -10.22 52.15 -29.57
C ALA A 73 -11.66 52.64 -29.56
N VAL A 74 -11.97 53.62 -28.70
CA VAL A 74 -12.66 54.88 -29.01
C VAL A 74 -12.82 55.69 -27.71
N SER A 75 -12.42 56.96 -27.80
CA SER A 75 -12.72 58.12 -26.95
C SER A 75 -12.13 58.28 -25.55
N ARG A 76 -11.11 59.15 -25.50
CA ARG A 76 -10.83 60.11 -24.41
C ARG A 76 -11.90 61.22 -24.41
N ALA A 77 -12.39 61.61 -23.24
CA ALA A 77 -12.51 63.03 -22.81
C ALA A 77 -13.04 63.14 -21.36
N GLY A 78 -12.46 64.08 -20.57
CA GLY A 78 -13.05 64.68 -19.36
C GLY A 78 -12.71 63.99 -18.03
N ARG A 79 -11.60 64.32 -17.34
CA ARG A 79 -11.42 65.40 -16.32
C ARG A 79 -12.38 65.37 -15.12
N ARG A 80 -11.75 65.46 -13.93
CA ARG A 80 -12.24 65.91 -12.59
C ARG A 80 -13.11 64.91 -11.83
N ARG A 81 -13.15 64.84 -10.50
CA ARG A 81 -12.36 65.24 -9.31
C ARG A 81 -13.17 64.63 -8.13
N THR A 82 -12.55 64.54 -6.95
CA THR A 82 -13.14 64.51 -5.59
C THR A 82 -13.90 63.27 -5.06
N HIS A 83 -13.33 62.75 -3.96
CA HIS A 83 -13.89 62.46 -2.62
C HIS A 83 -15.26 61.80 -2.42
N GLY A 84 -15.29 60.87 -1.45
CA GLY A 84 -16.28 60.94 -0.36
C GLY A 84 -17.11 59.67 -0.09
N CYS A 85 -16.69 58.92 0.93
CA CYS A 85 -17.45 58.43 2.10
C CYS A 85 -18.97 58.08 2.04
N GLY A 86 -19.34 57.05 2.82
CA GLY A 86 -20.67 56.90 3.45
C GLY A 86 -21.49 55.70 2.93
N GLN A 87 -21.47 54.55 3.59
CA GLN A 87 -22.39 54.12 4.66
C GLN A 87 -23.88 53.96 4.26
N ALA A 88 -24.27 52.68 4.17
CA ALA A 88 -25.23 52.00 5.04
C ALA A 88 -26.77 52.04 4.79
N HIS A 89 -27.34 50.87 5.13
CA HIS A 89 -28.63 50.61 5.79
C HIS A 89 -29.92 50.23 5.01
N HIS A 90 -30.48 49.10 5.50
CA HIS A 90 -31.89 48.64 5.53
C HIS A 90 -32.58 48.30 4.19
N GLY A 91 -33.46 47.32 4.07
CA GLY A 91 -34.08 46.40 5.03
C GLY A 91 -35.41 45.85 4.46
N VAL A 92 -35.66 44.56 4.70
CA VAL A 92 -36.97 43.97 5.09
C VAL A 92 -38.08 43.74 4.03
N SER A 93 -38.57 42.49 4.07
CA SER A 93 -39.93 41.97 3.75
C SER A 93 -40.45 42.00 2.32
N ALA A 94 -41.37 41.14 1.89
CA ALA A 94 -41.91 39.83 2.33
C ALA A 94 -43.00 39.48 1.30
N ALA A 95 -43.44 38.21 1.34
CA ALA A 95 -44.79 37.76 0.94
C ALA A 95 -45.08 37.68 -0.58
N ARG A 96 -45.86 36.73 -1.11
CA ARG A 96 -46.63 35.59 -0.57
C ARG A 96 -47.23 34.83 -1.78
N ARG A 97 -47.37 33.50 -1.63
CA ARG A 97 -48.54 32.64 -2.01
C ARG A 97 -48.90 32.55 -3.52
N SER A 98 -49.49 31.47 -4.05
CA SER A 98 -50.40 30.45 -3.50
C SER A 98 -50.58 29.27 -4.48
N HIS A 99 -50.87 28.09 -3.89
CA HIS A 99 -51.92 27.10 -4.30
C HIS A 99 -51.75 26.26 -5.59
N ARG A 100 -52.19 24.99 -5.67
CA ARG A 100 -53.26 24.21 -4.98
C ARG A 100 -53.01 22.70 -5.25
N ARG A 101 -53.20 21.80 -4.25
CA ARG A 101 -54.27 20.73 -4.12
C ARG A 101 -54.19 19.57 -5.12
N GLU A 102 -54.55 18.31 -4.88
CA GLU A 102 -55.08 17.44 -3.79
C GLU A 102 -55.23 16.05 -4.49
N THR A 103 -55.01 14.88 -3.89
CA THR A 103 -56.05 13.98 -3.33
C THR A 103 -55.46 12.64 -2.85
N ALA A 104 -56.12 12.04 -1.87
CA ALA A 104 -55.76 10.84 -1.09
C ALA A 104 -56.53 9.56 -1.49
N ARG A 105 -56.07 8.38 -0.98
CA ARG A 105 -56.83 7.16 -0.54
C ARG A 105 -55.84 6.14 0.08
N ARG A 106 -55.77 5.94 1.41
CA ARG A 106 -56.44 4.98 2.34
C ARG A 106 -56.13 3.46 2.18
N ARG A 107 -55.44 2.87 3.20
CA ARG A 107 -55.81 1.75 4.15
C ARG A 107 -55.48 0.32 3.64
N HIS A 108 -55.03 -0.70 4.38
CA HIS A 108 -54.96 -1.10 5.81
C HIS A 108 -53.76 -2.07 6.08
N PRO A 109 -53.42 -2.41 7.34
CA PRO A 109 -52.33 -3.31 7.76
C PRO A 109 -52.81 -4.74 8.16
N ARG A 110 -51.88 -5.70 8.31
CA ARG A 110 -52.13 -6.98 8.99
C ARG A 110 -51.04 -7.32 10.01
N THR A 111 -51.48 -7.52 11.23
CA THR A 111 -50.85 -8.21 12.36
C THR A 111 -51.10 -9.72 12.29
N GLY A 112 -50.25 -10.51 12.96
CA GLY A 112 -50.44 -11.94 13.23
C GLY A 112 -49.33 -12.44 14.16
N GLN A 113 -49.72 -13.12 15.24
CA GLN A 113 -48.99 -13.35 16.50
C GLN A 113 -49.13 -14.86 16.87
N VAL A 114 -48.23 -15.37 17.74
CA VAL A 114 -48.31 -16.64 18.56
C VAL A 114 -48.14 -17.95 17.74
N SER A 115 -47.44 -19.04 18.14
CA SER A 115 -47.35 -19.73 19.45
C SER A 115 -46.11 -20.61 19.64
N GLN A 116 -45.91 -21.00 20.91
CA GLN A 116 -44.92 -21.90 21.53
C GLN A 116 -45.25 -23.40 21.39
N GLU A 117 -44.39 -24.22 22.05
CA GLU A 117 -44.50 -25.63 22.48
C GLU A 117 -43.91 -26.69 21.53
N SER A 118 -43.31 -27.81 21.95
CA SER A 118 -42.65 -28.27 23.19
C SER A 118 -42.09 -29.68 22.87
N THR A 119 -41.09 -30.14 23.66
CA THR A 119 -40.84 -31.54 24.08
C THR A 119 -40.49 -32.66 23.07
N GLY A 120 -39.45 -33.46 23.41
CA GLY A 120 -39.39 -34.89 23.05
C GLY A 120 -38.03 -35.47 22.62
N ARG A 121 -37.15 -35.81 23.57
CA ARG A 121 -36.27 -37.01 23.53
C ARG A 121 -37.07 -38.19 24.16
N PRO A 122 -36.63 -39.48 24.18
CA PRO A 122 -35.31 -40.06 23.90
C PRO A 122 -35.33 -41.39 23.08
N GLY A 123 -34.16 -41.99 22.85
CA GLY A 123 -34.06 -43.39 22.40
C GLY A 123 -32.62 -43.85 22.16
N GLN A 124 -32.06 -44.58 23.13
CA GLN A 124 -30.76 -45.25 23.10
C GLN A 124 -30.85 -46.62 22.40
N SER A 125 -29.73 -47.13 21.89
CA SER A 125 -29.20 -48.52 22.05
C SER A 125 -28.14 -48.80 20.96
N HIS A 126 -26.88 -49.00 21.34
CA HIS A 126 -26.16 -50.28 21.55
C HIS A 126 -25.28 -50.68 20.34
N ARG A 127 -23.94 -50.74 20.56
CA ARG A 127 -23.05 -51.95 20.57
C ARG A 127 -22.83 -52.51 19.15
N SER A 128 -21.66 -52.88 18.64
CA SER A 128 -20.41 -53.49 19.14
C SER A 128 -19.34 -53.33 18.02
N ARG A 129 -18.04 -53.11 18.26
CA ARG A 129 -16.95 -54.14 18.38
C ARG A 129 -17.15 -55.31 17.40
N THR A 130 -16.24 -55.74 16.52
CA THR A 130 -14.76 -55.92 16.47
C THR A 130 -14.39 -56.12 14.97
N GLY A 131 -13.17 -55.96 14.46
CA GLY A 131 -12.04 -56.87 14.63
C GLY A 131 -11.27 -57.03 13.30
N HIS A 132 -9.95 -57.18 13.43
CA HIS A 132 -8.91 -57.28 12.40
C HIS A 132 -9.15 -58.25 11.23
N ARG A 133 -8.54 -57.97 10.05
CA ARG A 133 -7.23 -58.52 9.60
C ARG A 133 -6.93 -58.13 8.13
N ARG A 134 -5.65 -57.83 7.85
CA ARG A 134 -5.04 -57.84 6.50
C ARG A 134 -4.72 -59.29 6.09
N PRO A 135 -4.41 -59.55 4.80
CA PRO A 135 -2.99 -59.72 4.47
C PRO A 135 -2.54 -59.12 3.13
N HIS A 136 -1.21 -59.16 2.97
CA HIS A 136 -0.35 -58.65 1.91
C HIS A 136 -0.39 -59.42 0.58
N LEU A 137 0.07 -58.73 -0.48
CA LEU A 137 0.91 -59.15 -1.65
C LEU A 137 0.45 -58.30 -2.86
N GLY A 138 1.24 -57.85 -3.83
CA GLY A 138 2.63 -58.04 -4.18
C GLY A 138 3.04 -56.98 -5.23
N ARG A 139 4.31 -57.00 -5.59
CA ARG A 139 5.09 -56.00 -6.33
C ARG A 139 4.80 -55.92 -7.85
N ARG A 140 5.17 -54.76 -8.44
CA ARG A 140 6.08 -54.51 -9.61
C ARG A 140 5.50 -53.79 -10.86
N ARG A 141 6.11 -52.59 -11.09
CA ARG A 141 6.72 -52.02 -12.31
C ARG A 141 5.99 -52.04 -13.68
N GLY A 142 5.81 -50.84 -14.23
CA GLY A 142 6.41 -50.44 -15.52
C GLY A 142 5.49 -50.34 -16.75
N PRO A 143 5.87 -49.59 -17.81
CA PRO A 143 5.00 -48.59 -18.44
C PRO A 143 4.72 -48.83 -19.94
N ALA A 144 3.66 -48.23 -20.49
CA ALA A 144 3.58 -47.65 -21.85
C ALA A 144 2.14 -47.25 -22.21
N GLY A 145 1.97 -46.26 -23.09
CA GLY A 145 0.80 -46.17 -23.97
C GLY A 145 0.09 -44.81 -24.00
N CYS A 146 0.38 -44.02 -25.04
CA CYS A 146 -0.31 -42.78 -25.38
C CYS A 146 -1.57 -43.02 -26.24
N ARG A 147 -2.44 -41.97 -26.26
CA ARG A 147 -3.47 -41.56 -27.26
C ARG A 147 -4.92 -42.02 -27.03
N GLY A 148 -5.85 -41.06 -27.11
CA GLY A 148 -7.25 -41.33 -27.49
C GLY A 148 -8.35 -40.46 -26.85
N THR A 149 -8.42 -39.18 -27.23
CA THR A 149 -9.64 -38.37 -27.52
C THR A 149 -11.02 -38.58 -26.85
N LEU A 150 -11.56 -37.42 -26.38
CA LEU A 150 -12.94 -36.89 -26.49
C LEU A 150 -14.10 -37.49 -25.65
N GLY A 151 -14.70 -36.65 -24.78
CA GLY A 151 -16.07 -36.86 -24.30
C GLY A 151 -16.50 -36.12 -23.03
N ARG A 152 -17.03 -34.90 -23.19
CA ARG A 152 -18.07 -34.20 -22.38
C ARG A 152 -18.17 -34.44 -20.85
N ARG A 153 -18.07 -33.35 -20.06
CA ARG A 153 -19.18 -32.84 -19.20
C ARG A 153 -18.86 -31.50 -18.55
N LEU A 154 -19.76 -30.54 -18.76
CA LEU A 154 -19.90 -29.35 -17.92
C LEU A 154 -20.40 -29.78 -16.54
N GLU A 155 -19.64 -29.52 -15.49
CA GLU A 155 -20.20 -29.39 -14.14
C GLU A 155 -19.72 -28.10 -13.48
N ARG A 156 -20.72 -27.29 -13.13
CA ARG A 156 -20.63 -26.04 -12.37
C ARG A 156 -20.05 -26.34 -10.99
N THR A 157 -18.84 -25.88 -10.71
CA THR A 157 -18.28 -25.84 -9.36
C THR A 157 -18.73 -24.54 -8.67
N LEU A 158 -19.73 -24.66 -7.80
CA LEU A 158 -20.07 -23.64 -6.81
C LEU A 158 -18.85 -23.36 -5.92
N PRO A 159 -18.57 -22.11 -5.51
CA PRO A 159 -17.48 -21.83 -4.59
C PRO A 159 -17.80 -22.45 -3.23
N ARG A 160 -16.98 -23.41 -2.81
CA ARG A 160 -16.98 -23.96 -1.45
C ARG A 160 -16.87 -22.80 -0.45
N ARG A 161 -17.83 -22.75 0.49
CA ARG A 161 -17.78 -21.88 1.67
C ARG A 161 -16.39 -22.01 2.32
N GLY A 162 -15.68 -20.89 2.42
CA GLY A 162 -14.42 -20.82 3.17
C GLY A 162 -14.63 -21.27 4.63
N PRO A 163 -13.59 -21.75 5.31
CA PRO A 163 -13.73 -22.27 6.66
C PRO A 163 -14.23 -21.15 7.59
N GLN A 164 -15.35 -21.40 8.28
CA GLN A 164 -15.73 -20.63 9.45
C GLN A 164 -14.64 -20.84 10.50
N ILE A 165 -13.86 -19.79 10.77
CA ILE A 165 -12.92 -19.80 11.90
C ILE A 165 -13.77 -19.77 13.17
N ARG A 166 -13.89 -20.93 13.83
CA ARG A 166 -14.30 -20.98 15.24
C ARG A 166 -13.27 -20.21 16.06
N LEU A 167 -13.72 -19.41 17.03
CA LEU A 167 -12.83 -18.92 18.08
C LEU A 167 -12.13 -20.13 18.68
N VAL A 168 -10.81 -20.12 18.65
CA VAL A 168 -9.97 -21.21 19.14
C VAL A 168 -10.06 -21.22 20.67
N ASP A 169 -10.45 -22.34 21.25
CA ASP A 169 -10.49 -22.59 22.69
C ASP A 169 -9.10 -22.41 23.34
N ALA A 170 -9.09 -22.06 24.63
CA ALA A 170 -7.91 -21.76 25.44
C ALA A 170 -6.82 -22.87 25.50
N GLY A 171 -7.10 -24.08 24.97
CA GLY A 171 -6.16 -25.20 24.93
C GLY A 171 -5.07 -25.12 23.84
N ASP A 172 -5.23 -24.28 22.81
CA ASP A 172 -4.31 -24.21 21.65
C ASP A 172 -3.20 -23.13 21.80
N GLU A 173 -3.10 -22.50 22.98
CA GLU A 173 -2.22 -21.35 23.19
C GLU A 173 -0.73 -21.71 23.24
N ARG A 174 -0.40 -22.93 23.69
CA ARG A 174 1.00 -23.39 23.83
C ARG A 174 1.64 -23.86 22.53
N ARG A 175 0.85 -24.17 21.49
CA ARG A 175 1.32 -24.69 20.19
C ARG A 175 1.45 -23.61 19.11
N ALA A 176 0.97 -22.41 19.36
CA ALA A 176 1.04 -21.34 18.39
C ALA A 176 2.47 -20.81 18.20
N PRO A 177 2.81 -20.32 16.99
CA PRO A 177 4.09 -19.68 16.75
C PRO A 177 4.33 -18.55 17.78
N PRO A 178 5.57 -18.37 18.28
CA PRO A 178 5.85 -17.41 19.35
C PRO A 178 5.31 -16.01 19.09
N ARG A 179 5.38 -15.53 17.84
CA ARG A 179 4.80 -14.25 17.39
C ARG A 179 3.29 -14.15 17.61
N ALA A 180 2.54 -15.18 17.22
CA ALA A 180 1.09 -15.20 17.37
C ALA A 180 0.69 -15.29 18.84
N ARG A 181 1.49 -15.99 19.66
CA ARG A 181 1.30 -16.04 21.11
C ARG A 181 1.51 -14.67 21.75
N VAL A 182 2.66 -14.03 21.53
CA VAL A 182 2.95 -12.70 22.10
C VAL A 182 1.93 -11.67 21.63
N ALA A 183 1.57 -11.64 20.35
CA ALA A 183 0.53 -10.73 19.86
C ALA A 183 -0.77 -10.92 20.64
N ARG A 184 -1.26 -12.14 20.82
CA ARG A 184 -2.48 -12.41 21.60
C ARG A 184 -2.37 -11.99 23.06
N LEU A 185 -1.22 -12.22 23.70
CA LEU A 185 -0.98 -11.80 25.08
C LEU A 185 -0.99 -10.28 25.21
N VAL A 186 -0.27 -9.59 24.32
CA VAL A 186 -0.25 -8.12 24.25
C VAL A 186 -1.67 -7.57 24.01
N ARG A 187 -2.51 -8.21 23.18
CA ARG A 187 -3.94 -7.84 23.04
C ARG A 187 -4.68 -7.87 24.36
N ARG A 188 -4.44 -8.92 25.16
CA ARG A 188 -5.07 -9.12 26.45
C ARG A 188 -4.54 -8.15 27.50
N CYS A 189 -3.31 -7.64 27.40
CA CYS A 189 -2.81 -6.59 28.30
C CYS A 189 -3.64 -5.29 28.24
N GLY A 190 -4.41 -5.07 27.16
CA GLY A 190 -5.29 -3.91 27.00
C GLY A 190 -6.49 -3.85 27.96
N SER A 191 -6.84 -4.93 28.65
CA SER A 191 -7.90 -4.92 29.67
C SER A 191 -7.32 -4.84 31.09
N ALA A 192 -7.91 -4.02 31.97
CA ALA A 192 -7.38 -3.75 33.32
C ALA A 192 -7.18 -4.99 34.21
N HIS A 193 -7.99 -6.04 34.04
CA HIS A 193 -7.88 -7.25 34.85
C HIS A 193 -6.61 -8.05 34.53
N ARG A 194 -5.79 -8.33 35.56
CA ARG A 194 -4.53 -9.11 35.48
C ARG A 194 -3.50 -8.55 34.49
N ARG A 195 -3.42 -7.22 34.37
CA ARG A 195 -2.47 -6.56 33.47
C ARG A 195 -1.02 -6.96 33.74
N ALA A 196 -0.59 -6.94 35.00
CA ALA A 196 0.78 -7.30 35.40
C ALA A 196 1.12 -8.76 35.04
N GLU A 197 0.25 -9.72 35.38
CA GLU A 197 0.43 -11.13 35.03
C GLU A 197 0.58 -11.35 33.52
N ARG A 198 -0.16 -10.60 32.71
CA ARG A 198 -0.11 -10.72 31.25
C ARG A 198 1.17 -10.13 30.66
N TRP A 199 1.68 -9.02 31.19
CA TRP A 199 2.99 -8.50 30.80
C TRP A 199 4.13 -9.44 31.22
N ALA A 200 4.03 -10.08 32.39
CA ALA A 200 4.95 -11.14 32.78
C ALA A 200 4.90 -12.33 31.80
N GLU A 201 3.71 -12.70 31.31
CA GLU A 201 3.59 -13.74 30.29
C GLU A 201 4.15 -13.32 28.93
N VAL A 202 4.00 -12.05 28.53
CA VAL A 202 4.64 -11.49 27.32
C VAL A 202 6.15 -11.63 27.42
N ARG A 203 6.76 -11.17 28.51
CA ARG A 203 8.20 -11.29 28.78
C ARG A 203 8.65 -12.75 28.69
N SER A 204 8.03 -13.64 29.48
CA SER A 204 8.34 -15.06 29.50
C SER A 204 8.16 -15.77 28.14
N SER A 205 7.21 -15.31 27.32
CA SER A 205 7.00 -15.86 25.99
C SER A 205 8.10 -15.43 25.02
N ILE A 206 8.59 -14.20 25.13
CA ILE A 206 9.74 -13.72 24.35
C ILE A 206 11.02 -14.43 24.81
N ASP A 207 11.21 -14.67 26.11
CA ASP A 207 12.37 -15.39 26.65
C ASP A 207 12.53 -16.81 26.08
N ARG A 208 11.42 -17.44 25.69
CA ARG A 208 11.40 -18.78 25.09
C ARG A 208 11.61 -18.79 23.57
N MET A 209 11.75 -17.63 22.93
CA MET A 209 12.05 -17.54 21.51
C MET A 209 13.51 -17.90 21.20
N SER A 210 13.78 -18.27 19.94
CA SER A 210 15.15 -18.45 19.46
C SER A 210 15.95 -17.14 19.52
N PRO A 211 17.29 -17.18 19.63
CA PRO A 211 18.13 -15.98 19.61
C PRO A 211 17.88 -15.07 18.40
N LEU A 212 17.71 -15.68 17.21
CA LEU A 212 17.38 -14.93 15.99
C LEU A 212 16.06 -14.17 16.11
N ALA A 213 15.03 -14.82 16.66
CA ALA A 213 13.74 -14.18 16.85
C ALA A 213 13.85 -13.05 17.89
N LYS A 214 14.51 -13.25 19.03
CA LYS A 214 14.69 -12.19 20.05
C LYS A 214 15.35 -10.90 19.51
N ASN A 215 16.12 -11.00 18.43
CA ASN A 215 16.75 -9.86 17.78
C ASN A 215 15.84 -9.13 16.76
N ASP A 216 14.61 -9.59 16.54
CA ASP A 216 13.62 -8.84 15.76
C ASP A 216 13.21 -7.57 16.52
N PRO A 217 13.26 -6.37 15.89
CA PRO A 217 12.86 -5.12 16.53
C PRO A 217 11.48 -5.14 17.17
N ALA A 218 10.54 -5.95 16.66
CA ALA A 218 9.24 -6.13 17.27
C ALA A 218 9.34 -6.68 18.69
N TRP A 219 10.14 -7.73 18.89
CA TRP A 219 10.25 -8.39 20.19
C TRP A 219 11.14 -7.61 21.14
N ILE A 220 12.17 -6.93 20.65
CA ILE A 220 12.94 -5.97 21.45
C ILE A 220 12.02 -4.90 22.02
N TYR A 221 11.16 -4.28 21.18
CA TYR A 221 10.20 -3.26 21.63
C TYR A 221 9.20 -3.82 22.65
N TRP A 222 8.55 -4.96 22.35
CA TRP A 222 7.55 -5.53 23.25
C TRP A 222 8.14 -6.06 24.55
N TYR A 223 9.41 -6.47 24.56
CA TYR A 223 10.13 -6.83 25.78
C TYR A 223 10.39 -5.60 26.64
N GLY A 224 10.94 -4.53 26.07
CA GLY A 224 11.12 -3.27 26.80
C GLY A 224 9.80 -2.71 27.34
N ARG A 225 8.72 -2.78 26.54
CA ARG A 225 7.37 -2.45 27.02
C ARG A 225 6.91 -3.32 28.18
N ALA A 226 7.20 -4.62 28.17
CA ALA A 226 6.86 -5.50 29.28
C ALA A 226 7.65 -5.15 30.55
N GLU A 227 8.96 -4.89 30.44
CA GLU A 227 9.78 -4.47 31.60
C GLU A 227 9.25 -3.17 32.21
N ARG A 228 8.93 -2.16 31.37
CA ARG A 228 8.38 -0.90 31.87
C ARG A 228 7.08 -1.09 32.64
N GLU A 229 6.19 -1.93 32.12
CA GLU A 229 4.87 -2.19 32.73
C GLU A 229 4.97 -3.09 33.98
N LEU A 230 6.09 -3.79 34.17
CA LEU A 230 6.39 -4.60 35.34
C LEU A 230 7.17 -3.83 36.43
N GLY A 231 7.47 -2.54 36.21
CA GLY A 231 8.16 -1.69 37.18
C GLY A 231 9.68 -1.65 37.05
N SER A 232 10.22 -2.04 35.88
CA SER A 232 11.65 -2.05 35.55
C SER A 232 11.97 -1.04 34.44
N PRO A 233 11.90 0.28 34.71
CA PRO A 233 12.05 1.31 33.68
C PRO A 233 13.47 1.41 33.10
N LEU A 234 14.52 1.21 33.90
CA LEU A 234 15.90 1.28 33.45
C LEU A 234 16.22 0.14 32.46
N GLU A 235 15.77 -1.08 32.77
CA GLU A 235 15.88 -2.21 31.86
C GLU A 235 15.11 -1.96 30.57
N ALA A 236 13.90 -1.40 30.67
CA ALA A 236 13.08 -1.05 29.50
C ALA A 236 13.78 -0.07 28.55
N GLU A 237 14.41 0.97 29.10
CA GLU A 237 15.18 1.97 28.34
C GLU A 237 16.30 1.30 27.55
N GLY A 238 17.08 0.41 28.17
CA GLY A 238 18.13 -0.34 27.48
C GLY A 238 17.61 -1.17 26.30
N TYR A 239 16.39 -1.72 26.37
CA TYR A 239 15.76 -2.38 25.22
C TYR A 239 15.36 -1.38 24.12
N PHE A 240 14.85 -0.21 24.48
CA PHE A 240 14.46 0.80 23.50
C PHE A 240 15.68 1.39 22.77
N GLU A 241 16.78 1.67 23.49
CA GLU A 241 18.01 2.23 22.93
C GLU A 241 18.58 1.35 21.81
N ARG A 242 18.57 0.02 21.98
CA ARG A 242 19.08 -0.95 21.00
C ARG A 242 18.48 -0.80 19.59
N ILE A 243 17.27 -0.25 19.48
CA ILE A 243 16.57 -0.12 18.20
C ILE A 243 16.13 1.31 17.90
N ALA A 244 16.40 2.29 18.76
CA ALA A 244 15.95 3.67 18.63
C ALA A 244 16.41 4.34 17.33
N GLU A 245 17.61 3.98 16.84
CA GLU A 245 18.15 4.49 15.58
C GLU A 245 17.57 3.80 14.34
N ALA A 246 16.90 2.65 14.51
CA ALA A 246 16.37 1.89 13.38
C ALA A 246 15.20 2.65 12.72
N HIS A 247 15.31 2.88 11.42
CA HIS A 247 14.32 3.66 10.65
C HIS A 247 13.09 2.86 10.23
N ASN A 248 12.50 2.15 11.18
CA ASN A 248 11.31 1.32 10.99
C ASN A 248 10.26 1.62 12.08
N PHE A 249 9.11 0.96 11.99
CA PHE A 249 7.99 1.16 12.90
C PHE A 249 8.37 1.01 14.38
N TYR A 250 9.11 -0.04 14.75
CA TYR A 250 9.45 -0.32 16.14
C TYR A 250 10.61 0.50 16.64
N GLY A 251 11.60 0.80 15.81
CA GLY A 251 12.67 1.73 16.17
C GLY A 251 12.13 3.14 16.43
N ARG A 252 11.17 3.59 15.61
CA ARG A 252 10.49 4.87 15.83
C ARG A 252 9.68 4.89 17.14
N LEU A 253 8.94 3.81 17.44
CA LEU A 253 8.24 3.71 18.72
C LEU A 253 9.21 3.69 19.90
N ALA A 254 10.29 2.91 19.84
CA ALA A 254 11.30 2.84 20.88
C ALA A 254 11.93 4.21 21.17
N ALA A 255 12.35 4.93 20.12
CA ALA A 255 12.87 6.27 20.27
C ALA A 255 11.84 7.25 20.86
N GLU A 256 10.55 7.11 20.55
CA GLU A 256 9.49 7.89 21.22
C GLU A 256 9.28 7.51 22.70
N GLU A 257 9.48 6.25 23.09
CA GLU A 257 9.47 5.87 24.51
C GLU A 257 10.63 6.49 25.30
N LEU A 258 11.76 6.77 24.63
CA LEU A 258 12.92 7.49 25.17
C LEU A 258 12.77 9.03 25.10
N GLY A 259 11.61 9.55 24.68
CA GLY A 259 11.38 10.99 24.52
C GLY A 259 12.13 11.62 23.34
N VAL A 260 12.76 10.82 22.47
CA VAL A 260 13.49 11.31 21.30
C VAL A 260 12.50 11.64 20.18
N SER A 261 12.38 12.90 19.80
CA SER A 261 11.55 13.32 18.66
C SER A 261 12.14 12.86 17.33
N LEU A 262 11.30 12.67 16.30
CA LEU A 262 11.79 12.30 14.97
C LEU A 262 12.60 13.44 14.37
N ARG A 263 13.88 13.18 14.09
CA ARG A 263 14.75 14.04 13.28
C ARG A 263 15.26 13.24 12.08
N ILE A 264 15.28 13.88 10.92
CA ILE A 264 15.94 13.31 9.74
C ILE A 264 17.45 13.44 9.95
N PRO A 265 18.22 12.33 9.91
CA PRO A 265 19.67 12.38 10.00
C PRO A 265 20.30 13.30 8.95
N ALA A 266 21.48 13.81 9.24
CA ALA A 266 22.25 14.59 8.29
C ALA A 266 22.40 13.81 6.97
N ARG A 267 22.11 14.49 5.87
CA ARG A 267 22.17 13.89 4.54
C ARG A 267 23.63 13.60 4.20
N ALA A 268 23.93 12.35 3.82
CA ALA A 268 25.22 11.98 3.27
C ALA A 268 25.56 12.86 2.04
N PRO A 269 26.86 13.08 1.75
CA PRO A 269 27.28 13.82 0.56
C PRO A 269 26.60 13.27 -0.71
N LEU A 270 26.22 14.16 -1.63
CA LEU A 270 25.64 13.72 -2.90
C LEU A 270 26.66 12.90 -3.70
N SER A 271 26.20 11.90 -4.45
CA SER A 271 27.07 11.13 -5.35
C SER A 271 27.58 12.03 -6.46
N THR A 272 28.89 11.96 -6.74
CA THR A 272 29.54 12.68 -7.83
C THR A 272 29.20 12.03 -9.17
N GLU A 273 29.40 12.76 -10.27
CA GLU A 273 29.24 12.18 -11.61
C GLU A 273 30.18 11.00 -11.87
N SER A 274 31.40 11.02 -11.32
CA SER A 274 32.34 9.91 -11.44
C SER A 274 31.82 8.64 -10.76
N GLU A 275 31.34 8.75 -9.51
CA GLU A 275 30.81 7.60 -8.77
C GLU A 275 29.57 7.01 -9.44
N ILE A 276 28.70 7.87 -9.99
CA ILE A 276 27.53 7.43 -10.75
C ILE A 276 27.96 6.73 -12.04
N ALA A 277 28.97 7.24 -12.74
CA ALA A 277 29.51 6.63 -13.96
C ALA A 277 30.16 5.27 -13.68
N GLU A 278 30.93 5.14 -12.60
CA GLU A 278 31.54 3.88 -12.16
C GLU A 278 30.47 2.82 -11.89
N VAL A 279 29.43 3.17 -11.14
CA VAL A 279 28.31 2.26 -10.86
C VAL A 279 27.52 1.94 -12.14
N ALA A 280 27.33 2.91 -13.05
CA ALA A 280 26.68 2.67 -14.33
C ALA A 280 27.47 1.73 -15.26
N ALA A 281 28.80 1.71 -15.13
CA ALA A 281 29.68 0.81 -15.88
C ALA A 281 29.65 -0.63 -15.37
N ILE A 282 29.10 -0.90 -14.18
CA ILE A 282 28.96 -2.26 -13.65
C ILE A 282 28.03 -3.07 -14.58
N PRO A 283 28.51 -4.17 -15.20
CA PRO A 283 27.73 -4.89 -16.22
C PRO A 283 26.34 -5.32 -15.78
N GLY A 284 26.17 -5.71 -14.51
CA GLY A 284 24.87 -6.11 -13.96
C GLY A 284 23.87 -4.98 -13.84
N LEU A 285 24.31 -3.76 -13.49
CA LEU A 285 23.44 -2.59 -13.44
C LEU A 285 23.13 -2.08 -14.85
N ALA A 286 24.11 -2.08 -15.75
CA ALA A 286 23.88 -1.78 -17.17
C ALA A 286 22.85 -2.72 -17.79
N ARG A 287 22.94 -4.04 -17.53
CA ARG A 287 21.93 -5.03 -17.95
C ARG A 287 20.57 -4.77 -17.31
N ALA A 288 20.51 -4.53 -16.01
CA ALA A 288 19.25 -4.23 -15.33
C ALA A 288 18.53 -3.01 -15.96
N LEU A 289 19.27 -1.92 -16.23
CA LEU A 289 18.71 -0.74 -16.90
C LEU A 289 18.27 -1.03 -18.34
N ALA A 290 19.01 -1.85 -19.10
CA ALA A 290 18.60 -2.28 -20.43
C ALA A 290 17.28 -3.08 -20.37
N LEU A 291 17.14 -3.99 -19.40
CA LEU A 291 15.92 -4.77 -19.19
C LEU A 291 14.72 -3.90 -18.78
N TYR A 292 14.93 -2.88 -17.94
CA TYR A 292 13.87 -1.89 -17.64
C TYR A 292 13.37 -1.17 -18.90
N ARG A 293 14.27 -0.78 -19.82
CA ARG A 293 13.91 -0.11 -21.09
C ARG A 293 13.12 -1.00 -22.05
N LEU A 294 13.16 -2.31 -21.83
CA LEU A 294 12.41 -3.32 -22.58
C LEU A 294 11.14 -3.78 -21.85
N ASP A 295 10.80 -3.14 -20.74
CA ASP A 295 9.67 -3.49 -19.85
C ASP A 295 9.77 -4.91 -19.24
N MET A 296 10.98 -5.49 -19.23
CA MET A 296 11.29 -6.77 -18.58
C MET A 296 11.59 -6.55 -17.09
N ARG A 297 10.62 -5.99 -16.36
CA ARG A 297 10.82 -5.47 -15.00
C ARG A 297 11.22 -6.54 -13.99
N THR A 298 10.71 -7.77 -14.12
CA THR A 298 11.03 -8.88 -13.21
C THR A 298 12.50 -9.26 -13.33
N GLU A 299 12.99 -9.44 -14.55
CA GLU A 299 14.38 -9.77 -14.87
C GLU A 299 15.30 -8.63 -14.47
N ALA A 300 14.92 -7.39 -14.83
CA ALA A 300 15.64 -6.18 -14.43
C ALA A 300 15.82 -6.08 -12.90
N THR A 301 14.75 -6.38 -12.15
CA THR A 301 14.76 -6.38 -10.69
C THR A 301 15.72 -7.42 -10.13
N LYS A 302 15.71 -8.64 -10.69
CA LYS A 302 16.61 -9.73 -10.26
C LYS A 302 18.07 -9.38 -10.52
N GLU A 303 18.40 -8.90 -11.72
CA GLU A 303 19.76 -8.46 -12.08
C GLU A 303 20.22 -7.31 -11.16
N TRP A 304 19.36 -6.31 -10.93
CA TRP A 304 19.67 -5.19 -10.04
C TRP A 304 19.98 -5.68 -8.62
N LEU A 305 19.08 -6.46 -8.03
CA LEU A 305 19.22 -6.96 -6.66
C LEU A 305 20.40 -7.90 -6.49
N TRP A 306 20.72 -8.71 -7.50
CA TRP A 306 21.90 -9.56 -7.51
C TRP A 306 23.18 -8.72 -7.47
N THR A 307 23.23 -7.67 -8.29
CA THR A 307 24.43 -6.87 -8.51
C THR A 307 24.78 -6.00 -7.30
N ILE A 308 23.79 -5.43 -6.61
CA ILE A 308 24.04 -4.52 -5.47
C ILE A 308 24.43 -5.22 -4.16
N ARG A 309 24.52 -6.55 -4.13
CA ARG A 309 24.86 -7.26 -2.90
C ARG A 309 26.31 -6.99 -2.50
N GLY A 310 26.52 -6.70 -1.23
CA GLY A 310 27.85 -6.41 -0.68
C GLY A 310 28.40 -5.03 -1.07
N MET A 311 27.61 -4.19 -1.76
CA MET A 311 27.98 -2.79 -1.95
C MET A 311 27.96 -2.06 -0.61
N ASP A 312 28.97 -1.23 -0.38
CA ASP A 312 28.97 -0.24 0.70
C ASP A 312 27.92 0.85 0.47
N ASP A 313 27.72 1.69 1.48
CA ASP A 313 26.72 2.77 1.42
C ASP A 313 26.99 3.77 0.30
N ARG A 314 28.27 4.04 -0.04
CA ARG A 314 28.60 5.03 -1.06
C ARG A 314 28.17 4.54 -2.45
N LYS A 315 28.47 3.29 -2.78
CA LYS A 315 28.04 2.64 -4.01
C LYS A 315 26.53 2.43 -4.04
N LEU A 316 25.89 2.10 -2.91
CA LEU A 316 24.43 2.01 -2.82
C LEU A 316 23.76 3.37 -3.09
N LEU A 317 24.28 4.47 -2.56
CA LEU A 317 23.77 5.82 -2.83
C LEU A 317 23.95 6.21 -4.30
N ALA A 318 25.11 5.93 -4.90
CA ALA A 318 25.34 6.16 -6.32
C ALA A 318 24.43 5.30 -7.21
N ALA A 319 24.21 4.03 -6.86
CA ALA A 319 23.28 3.14 -7.56
C ALA A 319 21.82 3.60 -7.40
N ALA A 320 21.43 4.09 -6.22
CA ALA A 320 20.10 4.64 -5.99
C ALA A 320 19.87 5.90 -6.84
N GLU A 321 20.87 6.77 -6.94
CA GLU A 321 20.83 7.96 -7.80
C GLU A 321 20.78 7.58 -9.30
N LEU A 322 21.57 6.59 -9.73
CA LEU A 322 21.50 6.04 -11.09
C LEU A 322 20.09 5.52 -11.42
N ALA A 323 19.46 4.78 -10.50
CA ALA A 323 18.08 4.33 -10.66
C ALA A 323 17.10 5.51 -10.75
N ARG A 324 17.27 6.53 -9.90
CA ARG A 324 16.43 7.73 -9.89
C ARG A 324 16.50 8.47 -11.23
N ARG A 325 17.70 8.66 -11.80
CA ARG A 325 17.92 9.29 -13.11
C ARG A 325 17.29 8.52 -14.27
N ASN A 326 17.09 7.22 -14.12
CA ASN A 326 16.44 6.36 -15.11
C ASN A 326 14.96 6.08 -14.78
N GLU A 327 14.35 6.85 -13.87
CA GLU A 327 12.96 6.72 -13.44
C GLU A 327 12.59 5.31 -12.89
N ALA A 328 13.60 4.55 -12.45
CA ALA A 328 13.42 3.28 -11.75
C ALA A 328 13.16 3.54 -10.26
N TRP A 329 12.06 4.24 -9.97
CA TRP A 329 11.73 4.78 -8.63
C TRP A 329 11.79 3.73 -7.51
N ASP A 330 11.27 2.53 -7.78
CA ASP A 330 11.28 1.43 -6.84
C ASP A 330 12.71 0.94 -6.53
N ARG A 331 13.61 0.96 -7.52
CA ARG A 331 15.02 0.64 -7.31
C ARG A 331 15.76 1.72 -6.58
N ALA A 332 15.49 2.99 -6.88
CA ALA A 332 16.08 4.11 -6.16
C ALA A 332 15.76 4.01 -4.66
N ILE A 333 14.47 3.86 -4.33
CA ILE A 333 14.00 3.73 -2.94
C ILE A 333 14.59 2.48 -2.27
N SER A 334 14.45 1.30 -2.90
CA SER A 334 14.89 0.04 -2.27
C SER A 334 16.40 -0.11 -2.14
N THR A 335 17.18 0.55 -3.00
CA THR A 335 18.64 0.59 -2.89
C THR A 335 19.07 1.56 -1.79
N ALA A 336 18.45 2.74 -1.70
CA ALA A 336 18.73 3.69 -0.61
C ALA A 336 18.34 3.13 0.76
N ASP A 337 17.26 2.36 0.85
CA ASP A 337 16.82 1.66 2.07
C ASP A 337 17.86 0.66 2.61
N LYS A 338 18.82 0.21 1.79
CA LYS A 338 19.86 -0.75 2.19
C LYS A 338 21.07 -0.15 2.89
N THR A 339 21.22 1.18 2.85
CA THR A 339 22.34 1.86 3.54
C THR A 339 22.28 1.67 5.05
N VAL A 340 23.43 1.62 5.71
CA VAL A 340 23.51 1.35 7.16
C VAL A 340 23.92 2.59 7.96
N PHE A 341 24.93 3.33 7.51
CA PHE A 341 25.51 4.48 8.20
C PHE A 341 25.30 5.80 7.45
N ALA A 342 25.46 5.80 6.13
CA ALA A 342 25.32 6.99 5.30
C ALA A 342 23.96 7.01 4.60
N HIS A 343 23.08 7.92 5.05
CA HIS A 343 21.70 7.97 4.58
C HIS A 343 21.40 9.18 3.70
N ASN A 344 20.52 8.98 2.72
CA ASN A 344 19.90 10.07 1.98
C ASN A 344 18.37 9.90 2.02
N PHE A 345 17.72 10.55 2.98
CA PHE A 345 16.28 10.44 3.19
C PHE A 345 15.45 11.02 2.04
N SER A 346 15.98 11.99 1.30
CA SER A 346 15.33 12.49 0.09
C SER A 346 15.19 11.41 -1.01
N VAL A 347 16.05 10.38 -0.98
CA VAL A 347 15.96 9.22 -1.89
C VAL A 347 15.17 8.06 -1.28
N ARG A 348 15.33 7.78 0.02
CA ARG A 348 14.54 6.74 0.73
C ARG A 348 13.03 7.04 0.73
N TYR A 349 12.68 8.32 0.75
CA TYR A 349 11.32 8.85 0.73
C TYR A 349 11.10 9.72 -0.51
N LEU A 350 11.52 9.22 -1.69
CA LEU A 350 11.11 9.82 -2.96
C LEU A 350 9.59 9.90 -3.07
N ALA A 351 9.11 10.95 -3.74
CA ALA A 351 7.70 11.18 -4.02
C ALA A 351 7.51 11.61 -5.49
N PRO A 352 7.81 10.74 -6.48
CA PRO A 352 7.41 11.03 -7.86
C PRO A 352 5.87 11.15 -7.93
N TYR A 353 5.37 11.96 -8.86
CA TYR A 353 3.93 12.28 -8.98
C TYR A 353 3.34 13.00 -7.77
N ARG A 354 4.17 13.59 -6.90
CA ARG A 354 3.74 14.33 -5.70
C ARG A 354 2.69 15.37 -6.01
N GLU A 355 2.82 16.16 -7.08
CA GLU A 355 1.87 17.21 -7.42
C GLU A 355 0.44 16.68 -7.53
N VAL A 356 0.24 15.62 -8.33
CA VAL A 356 -1.05 14.95 -8.50
C VAL A 356 -1.53 14.34 -7.16
N LEU A 357 -0.65 13.65 -6.44
CA LEU A 357 -1.01 13.00 -5.18
C LEU A 357 -1.40 14.00 -4.09
N ALA A 358 -0.67 15.12 -3.99
CA ALA A 358 -0.91 16.20 -3.04
C ALA A 358 -2.20 16.96 -3.37
N GLU A 359 -2.47 17.23 -4.64
CA GLU A 359 -3.74 17.80 -5.09
C GLU A 359 -4.91 16.89 -4.69
N LYS A 360 -4.84 15.59 -4.99
CA LYS A 360 -5.91 14.65 -4.63
C LYS A 360 -6.07 14.50 -3.12
N ALA A 361 -4.96 14.50 -2.36
CA ALA A 361 -4.98 14.49 -0.90
C ALA A 361 -5.73 15.70 -0.35
N ARG A 362 -5.33 16.92 -0.75
CA ARG A 362 -5.98 18.19 -0.34
C ARG A 362 -7.46 18.23 -0.71
N SER A 363 -7.82 17.83 -1.93
CA SER A 363 -9.22 17.80 -2.39
C SER A 363 -10.14 16.88 -1.57
N ARG A 364 -9.55 16.00 -0.75
CA ARG A 364 -10.26 15.03 0.09
C ARG A 364 -9.98 15.16 1.56
N ASP A 365 -9.32 16.26 1.96
CA ASP A 365 -9.00 16.50 3.36
C ASP A 365 -8.26 15.28 3.96
N LEU A 366 -7.21 14.87 3.25
CA LEU A 366 -6.28 13.82 3.64
C LEU A 366 -4.89 14.45 3.78
N GLU A 367 -4.14 14.00 4.78
CA GLU A 367 -2.74 14.35 4.94
C GLU A 367 -1.93 13.86 3.74
N GLU A 368 -1.21 14.77 3.08
CA GLU A 368 -0.31 14.43 1.96
C GLU A 368 0.73 13.36 2.37
N PRO A 369 1.41 13.45 3.53
CA PRO A 369 2.32 12.39 3.98
C PRO A 369 1.67 11.01 4.08
N TRP A 370 0.38 10.94 4.44
CA TRP A 370 -0.32 9.66 4.57
C TRP A 370 -0.60 9.03 3.21
N VAL A 371 -1.04 9.83 2.24
CA VAL A 371 -1.24 9.37 0.85
C VAL A 371 0.09 8.88 0.26
N LEU A 372 1.19 9.62 0.46
CA LEU A 372 2.52 9.19 0.04
C LEU A 372 2.96 7.90 0.76
N GLY A 373 2.68 7.77 2.05
CA GLY A 373 2.97 6.58 2.84
C GLY A 373 2.25 5.32 2.32
N VAL A 374 0.99 5.48 1.88
CA VAL A 374 0.21 4.43 1.21
C VAL A 374 0.82 4.10 -0.16
N VAL A 375 1.04 5.08 -1.04
CA VAL A 375 1.59 4.86 -2.39
C VAL A 375 2.98 4.18 -2.34
N ARG A 376 3.85 4.63 -1.42
CA ARG A 376 5.15 4.00 -1.18
C ARG A 376 4.96 2.52 -0.86
N GLN A 377 4.03 2.18 0.03
CA GLN A 377 3.80 0.80 0.43
C GLN A 377 3.13 -0.06 -0.65
N GLU A 378 2.19 0.50 -1.39
CA GLU A 378 1.41 -0.21 -2.40
C GLU A 378 2.21 -0.53 -3.67
N SER A 379 2.93 0.45 -4.21
CA SER A 379 3.56 0.32 -5.53
C SER A 379 5.01 0.74 -5.58
N ARG A 380 5.55 1.34 -4.51
CA ARG A 380 6.83 2.09 -4.57
C ARG A 380 6.87 3.04 -5.77
N PHE A 381 5.72 3.67 -6.05
CA PHE A 381 5.48 4.61 -7.15
C PHE A 381 5.59 4.04 -8.57
N ILE A 382 5.42 2.74 -8.75
CA ILE A 382 5.33 2.14 -10.08
C ILE A 382 3.89 2.30 -10.62
N ILE A 383 3.71 3.17 -11.62
CA ILE A 383 2.40 3.46 -12.23
C ILE A 383 1.76 2.23 -12.91
N GLY A 384 2.59 1.30 -13.42
CA GLY A 384 2.15 0.05 -14.04
C GLY A 384 2.06 -1.14 -13.08
N ALA A 385 2.17 -0.92 -11.76
CA ALA A 385 2.17 -2.02 -10.78
C ALA A 385 0.88 -2.82 -10.87
N LYS A 386 1.02 -4.16 -10.88
CA LYS A 386 -0.11 -5.08 -10.87
C LYS A 386 0.16 -6.23 -9.91
N SER A 387 -0.68 -6.41 -8.90
CA SER A 387 -0.58 -7.55 -8.00
C SER A 387 -1.13 -8.83 -8.64
N SER A 388 -0.80 -9.99 -8.06
CA SER A 388 -1.37 -11.29 -8.44
C SER A 388 -2.89 -11.33 -8.26
N ALA A 389 -3.43 -10.61 -7.28
CA ALA A 389 -4.86 -10.46 -7.05
C ALA A 389 -5.54 -9.47 -8.02
N GLY A 390 -4.77 -8.74 -8.83
CA GLY A 390 -5.27 -7.79 -9.83
C GLY A 390 -5.45 -6.36 -9.34
N ALA A 391 -4.87 -5.99 -8.19
CA ALA A 391 -4.72 -4.60 -7.77
C ALA A 391 -3.82 -3.85 -8.76
N THR A 392 -4.15 -2.60 -9.11
CA THR A 392 -3.47 -1.88 -10.22
C THR A 392 -3.06 -0.46 -9.83
N GLY A 393 -1.89 -0.03 -10.33
CA GLY A 393 -1.40 1.34 -10.29
C GLY A 393 -0.79 1.79 -8.96
N LEU A 394 -0.58 3.11 -8.83
CA LEU A 394 0.14 3.75 -7.73
C LEU A 394 -0.39 3.37 -6.34
N MET A 395 -1.71 3.36 -6.18
CA MET A 395 -2.41 3.07 -4.92
C MET A 395 -3.01 1.65 -4.90
N GLN A 396 -2.60 0.77 -5.84
CA GLN A 396 -3.04 -0.64 -5.94
C GLN A 396 -4.56 -0.80 -5.76
N VAL A 397 -5.34 -0.06 -6.54
CA VAL A 397 -6.80 -0.13 -6.44
C VAL A 397 -7.30 -1.41 -7.10
N MET A 398 -8.05 -2.21 -6.34
CA MET A 398 -8.74 -3.41 -6.85
C MET A 398 -9.84 -3.03 -7.84
N ARG A 399 -10.06 -3.89 -8.85
CA ARG A 399 -11.10 -3.61 -9.85
C ARG A 399 -12.48 -3.36 -9.21
N PRO A 400 -13.07 -4.26 -8.40
CA PRO A 400 -14.38 -4.01 -7.78
C PRO A 400 -14.46 -2.67 -7.03
N THR A 401 -13.40 -2.32 -6.30
CA THR A 401 -13.28 -1.03 -5.59
C THR A 401 -13.30 0.15 -6.54
N ALA A 402 -12.49 0.13 -7.61
CA ALA A 402 -12.46 1.20 -8.59
C ALA A 402 -13.83 1.40 -9.29
N LYS A 403 -14.55 0.33 -9.66
CA LYS A 403 -15.92 0.46 -10.20
C LYS A 403 -16.87 1.06 -9.18
N TRP A 404 -16.82 0.60 -7.93
CA TRP A 404 -17.66 1.14 -6.86
C TRP A 404 -17.39 2.63 -6.62
N VAL A 405 -16.12 3.05 -6.56
CA VAL A 405 -15.75 4.46 -6.42
C VAL A 405 -16.21 5.27 -7.63
N ALA A 406 -15.95 4.80 -8.85
CA ALA A 406 -16.34 5.49 -10.07
C ALA A 406 -17.86 5.72 -10.15
N GLN A 407 -18.66 4.75 -9.71
CA GLN A 407 -20.11 4.89 -9.59
C GLN A 407 -20.51 5.92 -8.54
N ARG A 408 -19.87 5.91 -7.36
CA ARG A 408 -20.11 6.89 -6.28
C ARG A 408 -19.78 8.32 -6.72
N MET A 409 -18.72 8.47 -7.52
CA MET A 409 -18.29 9.74 -8.08
C MET A 409 -19.03 10.12 -9.38
N ARG A 410 -19.98 9.29 -9.86
CA ARG A 410 -20.73 9.49 -11.12
C ARG A 410 -19.80 9.71 -12.34
N MET A 411 -18.68 8.99 -12.39
CA MET A 411 -17.72 9.11 -13.49
C MET A 411 -18.27 8.51 -14.79
N LYS A 412 -18.46 9.35 -15.81
CA LYS A 412 -19.01 8.92 -17.11
C LYS A 412 -18.01 8.12 -17.96
N ASN A 413 -16.71 8.45 -17.87
CA ASN A 413 -15.66 7.92 -18.75
C ASN A 413 -14.69 6.98 -18.02
N PHE A 414 -15.18 6.18 -17.08
CA PHE A 414 -14.35 5.22 -16.35
C PHE A 414 -13.97 4.03 -17.24
N SER A 415 -12.66 3.76 -17.35
CA SER A 415 -12.13 2.60 -18.08
C SER A 415 -11.04 1.90 -17.28
N TRP A 416 -11.13 0.57 -17.20
CA TRP A 416 -10.14 -0.29 -16.53
C TRP A 416 -8.74 -0.15 -17.14
N ALA A 417 -8.67 0.06 -18.46
CA ALA A 417 -7.41 0.19 -19.17
C ALA A 417 -6.59 1.39 -18.66
N ARG A 418 -7.27 2.41 -18.14
CA ARG A 418 -6.68 3.67 -17.66
C ARG A 418 -6.24 3.62 -16.20
N LEU A 419 -6.43 2.52 -15.46
CA LEU A 419 -6.09 2.44 -14.04
C LEU A 419 -4.59 2.62 -13.72
N HIS A 420 -3.72 2.55 -14.73
CA HIS A 420 -2.29 2.85 -14.59
C HIS A 420 -1.98 4.35 -14.72
N GLU A 421 -2.93 5.18 -15.15
CA GLU A 421 -2.77 6.63 -15.22
C GLU A 421 -2.70 7.20 -13.79
N PRO A 422 -1.66 7.98 -13.43
CA PRO A 422 -1.47 8.51 -12.09
C PRO A 422 -2.69 9.27 -11.55
N ASP A 423 -3.28 10.16 -12.36
CA ASP A 423 -4.40 11.00 -11.95
C ASP A 423 -5.67 10.18 -11.64
N LEU A 424 -6.06 9.27 -12.53
CA LEU A 424 -7.22 8.40 -12.31
C LEU A 424 -7.00 7.47 -11.11
N ASN A 425 -5.82 6.86 -11.01
CA ASN A 425 -5.51 5.95 -9.91
C ASN A 425 -5.49 6.67 -8.56
N ALA A 426 -4.85 7.84 -8.48
CA ALA A 426 -4.83 8.68 -7.30
C ALA A 426 -6.24 9.14 -6.92
N THR A 427 -7.06 9.57 -7.88
CA THR A 427 -8.44 10.00 -7.64
C THR A 427 -9.29 8.90 -7.01
N LEU A 428 -9.19 7.68 -7.52
CA LEU A 428 -9.94 6.53 -7.01
C LEU A 428 -9.40 6.05 -5.65
N GLY A 429 -8.07 5.99 -5.52
CA GLY A 429 -7.39 5.54 -4.31
C GLY A 429 -7.61 6.48 -3.12
N THR A 430 -7.44 7.79 -3.31
CA THR A 430 -7.70 8.78 -2.24
C THR A 430 -9.18 8.88 -1.89
N TYR A 431 -10.10 8.71 -2.86
CA TYR A 431 -11.53 8.57 -2.54
C TYR A 431 -11.76 7.41 -1.58
N TYR A 432 -11.24 6.23 -1.94
CA TYR A 432 -11.43 5.04 -1.14
C TYR A 432 -10.77 5.16 0.24
N LEU A 433 -9.58 5.76 0.30
CA LEU A 433 -8.86 6.03 1.55
C LEU A 433 -9.67 6.94 2.49
N LYS A 434 -10.19 8.08 2.00
CA LYS A 434 -11.07 8.97 2.79
C LYS A 434 -12.36 8.25 3.18
N HIS A 435 -12.92 7.43 2.29
CA HIS A 435 -14.12 6.66 2.59
C HIS A 435 -13.90 5.70 3.77
N VAL A 436 -12.81 4.93 3.78
CA VAL A 436 -12.51 4.04 4.91
C VAL A 436 -12.11 4.82 6.16
N LEU A 437 -11.40 5.95 6.04
CA LEU A 437 -11.12 6.83 7.18
C LEU A 437 -12.41 7.26 7.89
N ASN A 438 -13.40 7.74 7.12
CA ASN A 438 -14.68 8.18 7.66
C ASN A 438 -15.49 7.02 8.26
N GLN A 439 -15.42 5.81 7.67
CA GLN A 439 -16.08 4.61 8.23
C GLN A 439 -15.52 4.19 9.60
N PHE A 440 -14.30 4.59 9.93
CA PHE A 440 -13.61 4.21 11.15
C PHE A 440 -13.33 5.41 12.06
N ASP A 441 -14.24 6.38 12.08
CA ASP A 441 -14.27 7.50 13.03
C ASP A 441 -12.96 8.32 13.03
N GLY A 442 -12.29 8.43 11.87
CA GLY A 442 -11.02 9.14 11.75
C GLY A 442 -9.79 8.35 12.21
N SER A 443 -9.91 7.06 12.57
CA SER A 443 -8.76 6.24 12.97
C SER A 443 -7.89 5.86 11.75
N PRO A 444 -6.66 6.40 11.60
CA PRO A 444 -5.80 6.10 10.46
C PRO A 444 -5.33 4.64 10.45
N VAL A 445 -5.21 4.03 11.64
CA VAL A 445 -4.81 2.62 11.82
C VAL A 445 -5.86 1.66 11.29
N LEU A 446 -7.12 1.85 11.68
CA LEU A 446 -8.24 1.05 11.19
C LEU A 446 -8.48 1.29 9.69
N ALA A 447 -8.35 2.54 9.24
CA ALA A 447 -8.46 2.89 7.84
C ALA A 447 -7.40 2.18 6.97
N ALA A 448 -6.13 2.16 7.41
CA ALA A 448 -5.06 1.44 6.72
C ALA A 448 -5.32 -0.08 6.69
N ALA A 449 -5.79 -0.67 7.81
CA ALA A 449 -6.17 -2.08 7.85
C ALA A 449 -7.34 -2.37 6.90
N ALA A 450 -8.34 -1.48 6.83
CA ALA A 450 -9.49 -1.60 5.96
C ALA A 450 -9.15 -1.41 4.47
N TYR A 451 -8.20 -0.53 4.17
CA TYR A 451 -7.73 -0.31 2.81
C TYR A 451 -7.13 -1.60 2.22
N ASN A 452 -6.26 -2.27 2.99
CA ASN A 452 -5.59 -3.50 2.57
C ASN A 452 -6.46 -4.76 2.68
N ALA A 453 -7.13 -4.97 3.82
CA ALA A 453 -7.85 -6.23 4.10
C ALA A 453 -9.37 -6.17 3.88
N GLY A 454 -9.89 -4.98 3.58
CA GLY A 454 -11.32 -4.70 3.44
C GLY A 454 -11.98 -4.24 4.75
N PRO A 455 -13.00 -3.35 4.69
CA PRO A 455 -13.63 -2.78 5.88
C PRO A 455 -14.29 -3.80 6.81
N SER A 456 -14.81 -4.91 6.27
CA SER A 456 -15.45 -5.95 7.10
C SER A 456 -14.46 -6.61 8.05
N ARG A 457 -13.21 -6.83 7.61
CA ARG A 457 -12.17 -7.41 8.47
C ARG A 457 -11.68 -6.41 9.50
N ALA A 458 -11.43 -5.17 9.11
CA ALA A 458 -11.04 -4.12 10.05
C ALA A 458 -12.11 -3.91 11.15
N ARG A 459 -13.40 -3.94 10.80
CA ARG A 459 -14.50 -3.93 11.79
C ARG A 459 -14.46 -5.13 12.74
N LEU A 460 -14.24 -6.33 12.20
CA LEU A 460 -14.13 -7.54 13.03
C LEU A 460 -12.94 -7.44 14.00
N TRP A 461 -11.79 -6.94 13.55
CA TRP A 461 -10.59 -6.86 14.36
C TRP A 461 -10.61 -5.74 15.40
N ARG A 462 -11.38 -4.67 15.16
CA ARG A 462 -11.60 -3.53 16.07
C ARG A 462 -12.06 -3.98 17.45
N GLY A 463 -12.89 -5.03 17.52
CA GLY A 463 -13.37 -5.58 18.78
C GLY A 463 -14.34 -4.65 19.53
N THR A 464 -14.61 -5.00 20.79
CA THR A 464 -15.61 -4.35 21.66
C THR A 464 -15.03 -3.55 22.82
N ALA A 465 -13.71 -3.61 23.03
CA ALA A 465 -13.02 -2.86 24.07
C ALA A 465 -11.96 -1.92 23.44
N PRO A 466 -11.65 -0.78 24.09
CA PRO A 466 -10.53 0.07 23.67
C PRO A 466 -9.20 -0.68 23.69
N VAL A 467 -8.36 -0.46 22.67
CA VAL A 467 -7.03 -1.08 22.56
C VAL A 467 -6.03 -0.05 22.04
N GLU A 468 -4.84 0.01 22.62
CA GLU A 468 -3.73 0.84 22.11
C GLU A 468 -3.43 0.51 20.64
N GLY A 469 -3.23 1.53 19.79
CA GLY A 469 -3.04 1.36 18.36
C GLY A 469 -1.88 0.43 18.00
N ALA A 470 -0.74 0.51 18.71
CA ALA A 470 0.39 -0.39 18.50
C ALA A 470 0.03 -1.85 18.79
N ILE A 471 -0.74 -2.09 19.86
CA ILE A 471 -1.27 -3.42 20.23
C ILE A 471 -2.26 -3.90 19.17
N PHE A 472 -3.19 -3.05 18.72
CA PHE A 472 -4.12 -3.39 17.65
C PHE A 472 -3.35 -3.83 16.40
N VAL A 473 -2.32 -3.08 16.00
CA VAL A 473 -1.51 -3.39 14.82
C VAL A 473 -0.82 -4.75 14.96
N GLU A 474 -0.12 -5.04 16.06
CA GLU A 474 0.56 -6.34 16.22
C GLU A 474 -0.43 -7.52 16.26
N THR A 475 -1.68 -7.25 16.61
CA THR A 475 -2.72 -8.27 16.76
C THR A 475 -3.59 -8.49 15.54
N ILE A 476 -3.36 -7.73 14.45
CA ILE A 476 -4.00 -7.99 13.16
C ILE A 476 -3.66 -9.43 12.74
N PRO A 477 -4.63 -10.33 12.52
CA PRO A 477 -4.37 -11.74 12.26
C PRO A 477 -3.58 -12.00 10.97
N PHE A 478 -3.81 -11.18 9.94
CA PHE A 478 -3.15 -11.32 8.65
C PHE A 478 -1.76 -10.69 8.70
N GLY A 479 -0.72 -11.51 8.54
CA GLY A 479 0.67 -11.04 8.57
C GLY A 479 0.95 -9.95 7.55
N GLU A 480 0.46 -10.12 6.32
CA GLU A 480 0.54 -9.12 5.26
C GLU A 480 -0.06 -7.77 5.70
N THR A 481 -1.30 -7.77 6.20
CA THR A 481 -1.97 -6.54 6.63
C THR A 481 -1.31 -5.92 7.85
N ARG A 482 -0.86 -6.74 8.81
CA ARG A 482 -0.12 -6.28 9.98
C ARG A 482 1.14 -5.51 9.58
N ASP A 483 1.95 -6.10 8.70
CA ASP A 483 3.19 -5.47 8.25
C ASP A 483 2.91 -4.28 7.32
N TYR A 484 1.82 -4.33 6.55
CA TYR A 484 1.32 -3.19 5.76
C TYR A 484 1.01 -1.98 6.64
N VAL A 485 0.19 -2.15 7.69
CA VAL A 485 -0.23 -1.04 8.55
C VAL A 485 0.98 -0.41 9.25
N LYS A 486 1.90 -1.22 9.78
CA LYS A 486 3.16 -0.72 10.37
C LYS A 486 3.93 0.15 9.39
N LYS A 487 4.12 -0.35 8.16
CA LYS A 487 4.89 0.36 7.12
C LYS A 487 4.20 1.64 6.70
N VAL A 488 2.88 1.64 6.47
CA VAL A 488 2.14 2.85 6.10
C VAL A 488 2.21 3.91 7.20
N MET A 489 2.00 3.54 8.46
CA MET A 489 2.07 4.48 9.59
C MET A 489 3.48 5.05 9.75
N ALA A 490 4.52 4.20 9.74
CA ALA A 490 5.90 4.68 9.80
C ALA A 490 6.26 5.56 8.61
N ASN A 491 5.94 5.13 7.38
CA ASN A 491 6.18 5.92 6.17
C ASN A 491 5.54 7.31 6.26
N THR A 492 4.33 7.40 6.83
CA THR A 492 3.62 8.68 6.96
C THR A 492 4.41 9.68 7.79
N VAL A 493 4.90 9.26 8.95
CA VAL A 493 5.67 10.12 9.87
C VAL A 493 7.00 10.54 9.21
N TYR A 494 7.68 9.64 8.51
CA TYR A 494 8.90 9.98 7.77
C TYR A 494 8.66 10.90 6.57
N TYR A 495 7.58 10.71 5.81
CA TYR A 495 7.22 11.66 4.75
C TYR A 495 6.91 13.04 5.33
N ALA A 496 6.21 13.12 6.46
CA ALA A 496 5.94 14.40 7.10
C ALA A 496 7.24 15.14 7.43
N ALA A 497 8.20 14.45 8.07
CA ALA A 497 9.50 15.02 8.39
C ALA A 497 10.32 15.41 7.15
N VAL A 498 10.35 14.58 6.09
CA VAL A 498 11.07 14.88 4.84
C VAL A 498 10.46 16.06 4.08
N LEU A 499 9.14 16.25 4.18
CA LEU A 499 8.42 17.36 3.55
C LEU A 499 8.52 18.67 4.35
N GLY A 500 9.15 18.67 5.52
CA GLY A 500 9.25 19.84 6.39
C GLY A 500 7.94 20.19 7.09
N THR A 501 6.98 19.26 7.14
CA THR A 501 5.78 19.39 7.96
C THR A 501 6.04 18.78 9.33
N GLU A 502 5.52 19.39 10.41
CA GLU A 502 5.67 18.85 11.76
C GLU A 502 5.07 17.43 11.84
N PRO A 503 5.89 16.38 12.04
CA PRO A 503 5.39 15.02 12.04
C PRO A 503 4.62 14.75 13.32
N THR A 504 3.35 14.34 13.22
CA THR A 504 2.65 13.76 14.38
C THR A 504 3.42 12.54 14.88
N PRO A 505 3.77 12.45 16.18
CA PRO A 505 4.46 11.28 16.73
C PRO A 505 3.73 9.99 16.37
N LEU A 506 4.48 8.92 16.06
CA LEU A 506 3.92 7.66 15.60
C LEU A 506 2.96 7.09 16.64
N LYS A 507 3.29 7.15 17.93
CA LYS A 507 2.42 6.70 19.03
C LYS A 507 1.10 7.48 19.08
N THR A 508 1.15 8.80 18.89
CA THR A 508 -0.05 9.65 18.80
C THR A 508 -0.89 9.32 17.58
N ARG A 509 -0.25 9.13 16.41
CA ARG A 509 -0.94 8.72 15.17
C ARG A 509 -1.62 7.36 15.32
N LEU A 510 -0.98 6.42 16.02
CA LEU A 510 -1.56 5.12 16.32
C LEU A 510 -2.75 5.23 17.26
N GLY A 511 -2.64 6.11 18.27
CA GLY A 511 -3.71 6.48 19.19
C GLY A 511 -4.33 5.27 19.91
N MET A 512 -5.61 5.39 20.24
CA MET A 512 -6.43 4.30 20.75
C MET A 512 -7.42 3.85 19.69
N VAL A 513 -7.50 2.55 19.47
CA VAL A 513 -8.59 1.92 18.71
C VAL A 513 -9.76 1.72 19.66
N LEU A 514 -10.72 2.61 19.59
CA LEU A 514 -11.96 2.54 20.37
C LEU A 514 -12.92 1.52 19.78
N PRO A 515 -13.85 0.93 20.55
CA PRO A 515 -14.93 0.12 20.00
C PRO A 515 -15.86 0.97 19.12
N ARG A 516 -16.71 0.30 18.33
CA ARG A 516 -17.71 1.01 17.52
C ARG A 516 -18.66 1.76 18.45
N ARG A 517 -18.78 3.07 18.27
CA ARG A 517 -19.81 3.88 18.95
C ARG A 517 -21.19 3.30 18.66
N SER A 518 -22.02 3.15 19.68
CA SER A 518 -23.42 2.77 19.48
C SER A 518 -24.14 3.87 18.69
N ALA A 519 -25.27 3.55 18.06
CA ALA A 519 -26.05 4.58 17.34
C ALA A 519 -26.58 5.67 18.28
N GLU A 520 -26.64 5.41 19.59
CA GLU A 520 -27.04 6.36 20.62
C GLU A 520 -25.92 7.33 20.99
N ASP A 521 -24.66 6.85 21.07
CA ASP A 521 -23.48 7.69 21.35
C ASP A 521 -23.23 8.76 20.27
N VAL A 522 -23.60 8.47 19.02
CA VAL A 522 -23.45 9.42 17.91
C VAL A 522 -24.52 10.53 17.99
N LYS A 523 -25.73 10.21 18.48
CA LYS A 523 -26.81 11.18 18.67
C LYS A 523 -26.57 12.11 19.87
N SER A 524 -26.02 11.60 20.98
CA SER A 524 -25.69 12.43 22.14
C SER A 524 -24.60 13.45 21.84
N THR A 525 -23.61 13.08 21.01
CA THR A 525 -22.54 14.00 20.59
C THR A 525 -23.05 15.10 19.64
N GLN A 526 -24.04 14.81 18.78
CA GLN A 526 -24.63 15.80 17.89
C GLN A 526 -25.62 16.74 18.61
N ASN A 527 -26.32 16.27 19.65
CA ASN A 527 -27.20 17.12 20.45
C ASN A 527 -26.43 17.95 21.49
N GLY A 528 -25.25 17.50 21.92
CA GLY A 528 -24.38 18.24 22.85
C GLY A 528 -23.65 19.44 22.24
N SER A 529 -23.57 19.55 20.91
CA SER A 529 -22.97 20.73 20.24
C SER A 529 -23.97 21.84 19.91
N VAL A 530 -25.20 21.77 20.41
CA VAL A 530 -26.24 22.80 20.26
C VAL A 530 -26.46 23.58 21.57
N LEU A 531 -25.67 23.31 22.61
CA LEU A 531 -25.72 23.99 23.91
C LEU A 531 -24.35 24.51 24.38
N GLN A 532 -23.57 25.09 23.47
CA GLN A 532 -22.49 26.03 23.82
C GLN A 532 -22.52 27.24 22.91
#